data_AF-A0A9N9HZU0-F1
#
_entry.id   AF-A0A9N9HZU0-F1
#
_cell.length_a   1.000
_cell.length_b   1.000
_cell.length_c   1.000
_cell.angle_alpha   90.00
_cell.angle_beta   90.00
_cell.angle_gamma   90.00
#
_symmetry.space_group_name_H-M   'P 1'
#
loop_
_entity.id
_entity.type
_entity.pdbx_description
1 polymer ?
#
loop_
_entity_poly.entity_id
_entity_poly.type
_entity_poly.pdbx_seq_one_letter_code
_entity_poly.pdbx_strand_id
1 'polypeptide(L)'
;EMWDQYTMRIDEKKKECYKCKACSKEAAKNATRLQEHLDICPLRSSIINEASNDFLKPFIDFIYRLESDKPYLSSAYKTLQELKNTIINNSQVPEELQNETLQAARSRWTNILYNSAVIVAYTLDPRYRGEDLDFGMWRDIINKEVIRIAGIDNENQVLNELAEYLEKSEGFAKNYLWNNFTLKPLNW
;
A
#
# COMPACT_ATOMS: atom_id res chain seq x y z
N GLU A 1 -17.60 -15.41 14.11
CA GLU A 1 -18.89 -15.99 14.56
C GLU A 1 -19.66 -14.96 15.40
N MET A 2 -21.00 -15.01 15.47
CA MET A 2 -21.81 -14.05 16.26
C MET A 2 -21.40 -14.02 17.75
N TRP A 3 -21.07 -15.19 18.30
CA TRP A 3 -20.67 -15.37 19.69
C TRP A 3 -19.36 -14.64 20.04
N ASP A 4 -18.46 -14.44 19.08
CA ASP A 4 -17.18 -13.74 19.29
C ASP A 4 -17.37 -12.26 19.62
N GLN A 5 -18.54 -11.70 19.33
CA GLN A 5 -18.87 -10.30 19.60
C GLN A 5 -19.38 -10.07 21.04
N TYR A 6 -19.46 -11.14 21.83
CA TYR A 6 -19.94 -11.12 23.19
C TYR A 6 -18.94 -11.73 24.16
N THR A 7 -18.98 -11.26 25.40
CA THR A 7 -18.33 -11.91 26.54
C THR A 7 -19.40 -12.67 27.32
N MET A 8 -19.22 -13.99 27.46
CA MET A 8 -20.15 -14.83 28.21
C MET A 8 -19.85 -14.76 29.71
N ARG A 9 -20.92 -14.70 30.51
CA ARG A 9 -20.88 -14.84 31.96
C ARG A 9 -22.07 -15.67 32.45
N ILE A 10 -21.93 -16.32 33.60
CA ILE A 10 -23.03 -17.03 34.27
C ILE A 10 -23.57 -16.12 35.38
N ASP A 11 -24.88 -15.91 35.41
CA ASP A 11 -25.54 -15.12 36.46
C ASP A 11 -25.73 -15.92 37.77
N GLU A 12 -26.17 -15.25 38.83
CA GLU A 12 -26.45 -15.85 40.15
C GLU A 12 -27.49 -16.98 40.10
N LYS A 13 -28.32 -17.01 39.04
CA LYS A 13 -29.35 -18.02 38.78
C LYS A 13 -28.86 -19.15 37.87
N LYS A 14 -27.54 -19.25 37.65
CA LYS A 14 -26.89 -20.23 36.77
C LYS A 14 -27.32 -20.13 35.29
N LYS A 15 -27.76 -18.96 34.84
CA LYS A 15 -28.12 -18.71 33.43
C LYS A 15 -26.95 -18.04 32.71
N GLU A 16 -26.76 -18.46 31.46
CA GLU A 16 -25.80 -17.82 30.57
C GLU A 16 -26.31 -16.45 30.11
N CYS A 17 -25.51 -15.42 30.37
CA CYS A 17 -25.71 -14.04 29.95
C CYS A 17 -24.54 -13.63 29.06
N TYR A 18 -24.86 -12.94 27.98
CA TYR A 18 -23.91 -12.47 26.99
C TYR A 18 -23.87 -10.94 27.02
N LYS A 19 -22.68 -10.40 27.21
CA LYS A 19 -22.42 -8.95 27.24
C LYS A 19 -21.79 -8.52 25.93
N CYS A 20 -22.41 -7.59 25.20
CA CYS A 20 -21.87 -7.07 23.96
C CYS A 20 -20.51 -6.40 24.23
N LYS A 21 -19.47 -6.77 23.47
CA LYS A 21 -18.13 -6.18 23.62
C LYS A 21 -18.09 -4.68 23.26
N ALA A 22 -18.97 -4.22 22.37
CA ALA A 22 -19.00 -2.83 21.92
C ALA A 22 -19.77 -1.89 22.88
N CYS A 23 -21.01 -2.23 23.24
CA CYS A 23 -21.88 -1.33 24.01
C CYS A 23 -22.11 -1.76 25.46
N SER A 24 -21.51 -2.88 25.89
CA SER A 24 -21.71 -3.46 27.22
C SER A 24 -23.15 -3.88 27.57
N LYS A 25 -24.11 -3.83 26.63
CA LYS A 25 -25.49 -4.29 26.84
C LYS A 25 -25.50 -5.80 27.05
N GLU A 26 -26.30 -6.24 28.01
CA GLU A 26 -26.41 -7.63 28.38
C GLU A 26 -27.75 -8.22 27.95
N ALA A 27 -27.71 -9.47 27.51
CA ALA A 27 -28.90 -10.25 27.20
C ALA A 27 -28.69 -11.71 27.59
N ALA A 28 -29.77 -12.42 27.91
CA ALA A 28 -29.73 -13.86 28.10
C ALA A 28 -29.36 -14.58 26.78
N LYS A 29 -28.85 -15.82 26.89
CA LYS A 29 -28.54 -16.69 25.73
C LYS A 29 -29.75 -16.84 24.80
N ASN A 30 -29.78 -16.07 23.72
CA ASN A 30 -30.77 -16.15 22.67
C ASN A 30 -30.13 -15.64 21.37
N ALA A 31 -29.82 -16.57 20.46
CA ALA A 31 -29.07 -16.26 19.25
C ALA A 31 -29.75 -15.17 18.40
N THR A 32 -31.07 -15.23 18.23
CA THR A 32 -31.84 -14.25 17.45
C THR A 32 -31.74 -12.86 18.05
N ARG A 33 -31.99 -12.70 19.36
CA ARG A 33 -31.91 -11.39 20.04
C ARG A 33 -30.50 -10.82 20.06
N LEU A 34 -29.50 -11.69 20.18
CA LEU A 34 -28.10 -11.28 20.11
C LEU A 34 -27.77 -10.79 18.69
N GLN A 35 -28.16 -11.53 17.65
CA GLN A 35 -27.97 -11.09 16.27
C GLN A 35 -28.70 -9.76 15.98
N GLU A 36 -30.00 -9.66 16.31
CA GLU A 36 -30.78 -8.43 16.18
C GLU A 36 -30.11 -7.25 16.89
N HIS A 37 -29.53 -7.48 18.07
CA HIS A 37 -28.76 -6.45 18.76
C HIS A 37 -27.51 -6.04 17.97
N LEU A 38 -26.73 -6.99 17.45
CA LEU A 38 -25.54 -6.68 16.66
C LEU A 38 -25.88 -5.85 15.42
N ASP A 39 -27.02 -6.12 14.79
CA ASP A 39 -27.46 -5.44 13.57
C ASP A 39 -27.84 -3.98 13.83
N ILE A 40 -28.36 -3.66 15.02
CA ILE A 40 -28.81 -2.30 15.40
C ILE A 40 -27.88 -1.58 16.38
N CYS A 41 -26.77 -2.20 16.82
CA CYS A 41 -25.91 -1.62 17.85
C CYS A 41 -25.11 -0.43 17.30
N PRO A 42 -25.39 0.82 17.74
CA PRO A 42 -24.76 2.00 17.16
C PRO A 42 -23.26 2.09 17.46
N LEU A 43 -22.84 1.68 18.67
CA LEU A 43 -21.41 1.65 19.04
C LEU A 43 -20.64 0.61 18.22
N ARG A 44 -21.25 -0.55 17.93
CA ARG A 44 -20.66 -1.55 17.03
C ARG A 44 -20.52 -0.99 15.61
N SER A 45 -21.58 -0.35 15.09
CA SER A 45 -21.54 0.28 13.78
C SER A 45 -20.46 1.36 13.70
N SER A 46 -20.30 2.19 14.74
CA SER A 46 -19.22 3.20 14.82
C SER A 46 -17.85 2.56 14.77
N ILE A 47 -17.60 1.51 15.57
CA ILE A 47 -16.32 0.78 15.59
C ILE A 47 -16.01 0.18 14.22
N ILE A 48 -17.00 -0.42 13.55
CA ILE A 48 -16.83 -0.98 12.21
C ILE A 48 -16.52 0.12 11.17
N ASN A 49 -17.20 1.26 11.26
CA ASN A 49 -16.98 2.40 10.37
C ASN A 49 -15.60 3.02 10.57
N GLU A 50 -15.15 3.17 11.82
CA GLU A 50 -13.80 3.64 12.14
C GLU A 50 -12.74 2.67 11.61
N ALA A 51 -12.87 1.37 11.89
CA ALA A 51 -11.96 0.35 11.37
C ALA A 51 -11.92 0.32 9.83
N SER A 52 -13.06 0.53 9.19
CA SER A 52 -13.17 0.58 7.73
C SER A 52 -12.51 1.85 7.16
N ASN A 53 -12.69 2.99 7.82
CA ASN A 53 -12.02 4.24 7.45
C ASN A 53 -10.50 4.13 7.62
N ASP A 54 -10.05 3.54 8.72
CA ASP A 54 -8.63 3.31 8.98
C ASP A 54 -8.01 2.35 7.95
N PHE A 55 -8.75 1.33 7.53
CA PHE A 55 -8.32 0.42 6.47
C PHE A 55 -8.23 1.10 5.10
N LEU A 56 -9.21 1.93 4.73
CA LEU A 56 -9.28 2.56 3.41
C LEU A 56 -8.39 3.81 3.28
N LYS A 57 -8.14 4.51 4.38
CA LYS A 57 -7.40 5.78 4.40
C LYS A 57 -6.05 5.72 3.67
N PRO A 58 -5.19 4.70 3.88
CA PRO A 58 -3.91 4.62 3.18
C PRO A 58 -4.05 4.58 1.65
N PHE A 59 -5.11 3.96 1.13
CA PHE A 59 -5.37 3.91 -0.32
C PHE A 59 -5.83 5.26 -0.85
N ILE A 60 -6.71 5.92 -0.11
CA ILE A 60 -7.21 7.26 -0.46
C ILE A 60 -6.05 8.25 -0.49
N ASP A 61 -5.18 8.23 0.54
CA ASP A 61 -4.01 9.09 0.60
C ASP A 61 -3.03 8.83 -0.55
N PHE A 62 -2.86 7.57 -0.96
CA PHE A 62 -2.05 7.22 -2.13
C PHE A 62 -2.62 7.77 -3.44
N ILE A 63 -3.93 7.64 -3.65
CA ILE A 63 -4.61 8.18 -4.84
C ILE A 63 -4.47 9.71 -4.88
N TYR A 64 -4.74 10.39 -3.77
CA TYR A 64 -4.58 11.85 -3.70
C TYR A 64 -3.15 12.30 -4.03
N ARG A 65 -2.13 11.52 -3.63
CA ARG A 65 -0.75 11.84 -3.96
C ARG A 65 -0.45 11.65 -5.45
N LEU A 66 -1.01 10.62 -6.07
CA LEU A 66 -0.89 10.40 -7.52
C LEU A 66 -1.60 11.49 -8.34
N GLU A 67 -2.72 12.00 -7.86
CA GLU A 67 -3.49 13.07 -8.51
C GLU A 67 -2.92 14.48 -8.24
N SER A 68 -1.94 14.59 -7.34
CA SER A 68 -1.33 15.88 -7.00
C SER A 68 -0.27 16.30 -8.02
N ASP A 69 -0.06 17.60 -8.15
CA ASP A 69 1.02 18.17 -9.00
C ASP A 69 2.43 17.96 -8.40
N LYS A 70 2.56 17.22 -7.30
CA LYS A 70 3.86 16.96 -6.67
C LYS A 70 4.54 15.77 -7.36
N PRO A 71 5.88 15.79 -7.49
CA PRO A 71 6.62 14.68 -8.08
C PRO A 71 6.57 13.46 -7.14
N TYR A 72 5.58 12.58 -7.37
CA TYR A 72 5.32 11.40 -6.54
C TYR A 72 5.66 10.07 -7.22
N LEU A 73 5.82 10.07 -8.55
CA LEU A 73 5.92 8.87 -9.36
C LEU A 73 7.04 7.93 -8.91
N SER A 74 8.20 8.47 -8.53
CA SER A 74 9.33 7.66 -8.06
C SER A 74 9.02 6.95 -6.75
N SER A 75 8.28 7.56 -5.83
CA SER A 75 7.90 6.90 -4.56
C SER A 75 6.74 5.90 -4.69
N ALA A 76 6.02 5.93 -5.81
CA ALA A 76 4.78 5.17 -5.98
C ALA A 76 5.00 3.66 -5.84
N TYR A 77 6.10 3.12 -6.39
CA TYR A 77 6.44 1.71 -6.27
C TYR A 77 6.53 1.28 -4.80
N LYS A 78 7.33 2.01 -4.01
CA LYS A 78 7.55 1.69 -2.59
C LYS A 78 6.28 1.85 -1.77
N THR A 79 5.54 2.94 -1.96
CA THR A 79 4.26 3.14 -1.25
C THR A 79 3.25 2.03 -1.54
N LEU A 80 3.18 1.55 -2.78
CA LEU A 80 2.29 0.43 -3.13
C LEU A 80 2.71 -0.87 -2.45
N GLN A 81 4.01 -1.16 -2.35
CA GLN A 81 4.51 -2.32 -1.59
C GLN A 81 4.18 -2.21 -0.10
N GLU A 82 4.34 -1.02 0.48
CA GLU A 82 3.98 -0.73 1.87
C GLU A 82 2.48 -0.90 2.13
N LEU A 83 1.62 -0.44 1.20
CA LEU A 83 0.17 -0.65 1.26
C LEU A 83 -0.20 -2.13 1.21
N LYS A 84 0.41 -2.89 0.29
CA LYS A 84 0.22 -4.33 0.18
C LYS A 84 0.59 -5.03 1.49
N ASN A 85 1.74 -4.68 2.08
CA ASN A 85 2.18 -5.23 3.35
C ASN A 85 1.24 -4.84 4.51
N THR A 86 0.66 -3.64 4.46
CA THR A 86 -0.31 -3.19 5.46
C THR A 86 -1.56 -4.08 5.44
N ILE A 87 -2.05 -4.50 4.27
CA ILE A 87 -3.21 -5.40 4.16
C ILE A 87 -2.86 -6.78 4.71
N ILE A 88 -1.72 -7.34 4.29
CA ILE A 88 -1.28 -8.69 4.69
C ILE A 88 -1.08 -8.79 6.20
N ASN A 89 -0.54 -7.75 6.82
CA ASN A 89 -0.19 -7.75 8.24
C ASN A 89 -1.33 -7.25 9.16
N ASN A 90 -2.49 -6.88 8.61
CA ASN A 90 -3.57 -6.29 9.41
C ASN A 90 -4.43 -7.38 10.08
N SER A 91 -4.06 -7.76 11.30
CA SER A 91 -4.79 -8.74 12.12
C SER A 91 -6.21 -8.32 12.51
N GLN A 92 -6.59 -7.05 12.33
CA GLN A 92 -7.93 -6.55 12.62
C GLN A 92 -8.90 -6.76 11.45
N VAL A 93 -8.38 -7.02 10.24
CA VAL A 93 -9.19 -7.25 9.05
C VAL A 93 -9.37 -8.77 8.86
N PRO A 94 -10.60 -9.27 8.61
CA PRO A 94 -10.81 -10.68 8.33
C PRO A 94 -9.99 -11.16 7.12
N GLU A 95 -9.42 -12.36 7.22
CA GLU A 95 -8.56 -12.94 6.17
C GLU A 95 -9.26 -13.01 4.80
N GLU A 96 -10.57 -13.29 4.78
CA GLU A 96 -11.39 -13.29 3.57
C GLU A 96 -11.36 -11.93 2.86
N LEU A 97 -11.57 -10.85 3.61
CA LEU A 97 -11.54 -9.48 3.07
C LEU A 97 -10.12 -9.06 2.65
N GLN A 98 -9.09 -9.51 3.37
CA GLN A 98 -7.70 -9.30 2.95
C GLN A 98 -7.44 -9.96 1.59
N ASN A 99 -7.84 -11.23 1.43
CA ASN A 99 -7.66 -12.00 0.20
C ASN A 99 -8.42 -11.39 -0.98
N GLU A 100 -9.68 -11.00 -0.78
CA GLU A 100 -10.47 -10.31 -1.80
C GLU A 100 -9.82 -8.98 -2.20
N THR A 101 -9.36 -8.19 -1.23
CA THR A 101 -8.67 -6.92 -1.49
C THR A 101 -7.40 -7.14 -2.29
N LEU A 102 -6.56 -8.10 -1.88
CA LEU A 102 -5.32 -8.44 -2.59
C LEU A 102 -5.60 -8.94 -4.00
N GLN A 103 -6.64 -9.75 -4.20
CA GLN A 103 -7.04 -10.26 -5.51
C GLN A 103 -7.55 -9.14 -6.42
N ALA A 104 -8.43 -8.27 -5.92
CA ALA A 104 -8.96 -7.13 -6.66
C ALA A 104 -7.85 -6.12 -7.01
N ALA A 105 -6.93 -5.88 -6.08
CA ALA A 105 -5.81 -4.99 -6.27
C ALA A 105 -4.71 -5.59 -7.15
N ARG A 106 -4.58 -6.93 -7.25
CA ARG A 106 -3.53 -7.60 -8.03
C ARG A 106 -3.45 -7.10 -9.46
N SER A 107 -4.58 -7.00 -10.17
CA SER A 107 -4.60 -6.52 -11.56
C SER A 107 -4.19 -5.04 -11.66
N ARG A 108 -4.66 -4.21 -10.73
CA ARG A 108 -4.36 -2.77 -10.70
C ARG A 108 -2.91 -2.48 -10.29
N TRP A 109 -2.40 -3.16 -9.26
CA TRP A 109 -0.99 -3.09 -8.88
C TRP A 109 -0.10 -3.61 -9.98
N THR A 110 -0.47 -4.69 -10.65
CA THR A 110 0.30 -5.14 -11.81
C THR A 110 0.30 -4.04 -12.89
N ASN A 111 -0.83 -3.42 -13.20
CA ASN A 111 -0.85 -2.36 -14.21
C ASN A 111 -0.08 -1.10 -13.81
N ILE A 112 -0.08 -0.71 -12.53
CA ILE A 112 0.64 0.49 -12.04
C ILE A 112 2.12 0.19 -11.81
N LEU A 113 2.46 -0.91 -11.14
CA LEU A 113 3.84 -1.31 -10.84
C LEU A 113 4.58 -1.73 -12.12
N TYR A 114 3.90 -2.35 -13.09
CA TYR A 114 4.52 -2.71 -14.37
C TYR A 114 4.45 -1.57 -15.38
N ASN A 115 3.96 -0.38 -14.98
CA ASN A 115 4.13 0.80 -15.79
C ASN A 115 5.62 1.15 -15.82
N SER A 116 6.19 1.13 -17.02
CA SER A 116 7.62 1.31 -17.24
C SER A 116 8.13 2.67 -16.74
N ALA A 117 7.28 3.71 -16.75
CA ALA A 117 7.62 5.02 -16.19
C ALA A 117 7.74 5.00 -14.66
N VAL A 118 6.92 4.22 -13.95
CA VAL A 118 7.01 4.06 -12.49
C VAL A 118 8.31 3.35 -12.12
N ILE A 119 8.61 2.25 -12.80
CA ILE A 119 9.83 1.48 -12.57
C ILE A 119 11.07 2.35 -12.82
N VAL A 120 11.14 3.02 -13.97
CA VAL A 120 12.27 3.90 -14.31
C VAL A 120 12.38 5.07 -13.33
N ALA A 121 11.27 5.71 -12.94
CA ALA A 121 11.31 6.78 -11.96
C ALA A 121 11.81 6.29 -10.59
N TYR A 122 11.43 5.08 -10.16
CA TYR A 122 11.92 4.47 -8.93
C TYR A 122 13.41 4.11 -9.01
N THR A 123 13.86 3.61 -10.17
CA THR A 123 15.27 3.29 -10.44
C THR A 123 16.12 4.54 -10.45
N LEU A 124 15.72 5.60 -11.15
CA LEU A 124 16.54 6.80 -11.34
C LEU A 124 16.51 7.77 -10.15
N ASP A 125 15.57 7.60 -9.21
CA ASP A 125 15.53 8.45 -8.01
C ASP A 125 16.68 8.09 -7.04
N PRO A 126 17.58 9.04 -6.71
CA PRO A 126 18.72 8.78 -5.84
C PRO A 126 18.37 8.28 -4.43
N ARG A 127 17.15 8.56 -3.97
CA ARG A 127 16.63 8.14 -2.67
C ARG A 127 16.32 6.65 -2.62
N TYR A 128 16.00 6.05 -3.77
CA TYR A 128 15.48 4.68 -3.86
C TYR A 128 16.37 3.77 -4.69
N ARG A 129 16.85 4.25 -5.84
CA ARG A 129 17.77 3.54 -6.75
C ARG A 129 17.28 2.16 -7.18
N GLY A 130 15.96 1.95 -7.18
CA GLY A 130 15.40 0.65 -7.48
C GLY A 130 15.76 -0.46 -6.48
N GLU A 131 16.13 -0.15 -5.23
CA GLU A 131 16.64 -1.11 -4.24
C GLU A 131 15.71 -2.32 -4.03
N ASP A 132 14.39 -2.10 -4.08
CA ASP A 132 13.36 -3.13 -3.89
C ASP A 132 12.91 -3.80 -5.22
N LEU A 133 13.61 -3.54 -6.33
CA LEU A 133 13.33 -4.19 -7.61
C LEU A 133 14.20 -5.44 -7.76
N ASP A 134 13.57 -6.52 -8.23
CA ASP A 134 14.33 -7.61 -8.84
C ASP A 134 14.89 -7.13 -10.18
N PHE A 135 16.10 -6.58 -10.16
CA PHE A 135 16.70 -5.99 -11.35
C PHE A 135 16.81 -7.01 -12.50
N GLY A 136 16.96 -8.31 -12.20
CA GLY A 136 16.97 -9.35 -13.23
C GLY A 136 15.66 -9.42 -14.01
N MET A 137 14.52 -9.26 -13.31
CA MET A 137 13.19 -9.26 -13.91
C MET A 137 12.89 -7.98 -14.71
N TRP A 138 13.41 -6.83 -14.27
CA TRP A 138 13.00 -5.52 -14.79
C TRP A 138 14.01 -4.86 -15.74
N ARG A 139 15.23 -5.40 -15.84
CA ARG A 139 16.34 -4.84 -16.63
C ARG A 139 15.93 -4.48 -18.05
N ASP A 140 15.26 -5.38 -18.76
CA ASP A 140 14.90 -5.15 -20.16
C ASP A 140 13.92 -3.99 -20.32
N ILE A 141 12.95 -3.86 -19.40
CA ILE A 141 11.98 -2.77 -19.39
C ILE A 141 12.68 -1.44 -19.07
N ILE A 142 13.54 -1.43 -18.06
CA ILE A 142 14.30 -0.25 -17.64
C ILE A 142 15.20 0.22 -18.78
N ASN A 143 16.02 -0.67 -19.33
CA ASN A 143 16.95 -0.36 -20.41
C ASN A 143 16.20 0.21 -21.62
N LYS A 144 15.13 -0.47 -22.06
CA LYS A 144 14.33 -0.03 -23.21
C LYS A 144 13.75 1.36 -23.03
N GLU A 145 13.22 1.68 -21.85
CA GLU A 145 12.67 3.01 -21.58
C GLU A 145 13.74 4.08 -21.44
N VAL A 146 14.85 3.78 -20.78
CA VAL A 146 15.97 4.73 -20.63
C VAL A 146 16.55 5.07 -22.00
N ILE A 147 16.73 4.07 -22.88
CA ILE A 147 17.13 4.29 -24.28
C ILE A 147 16.07 5.11 -25.02
N ARG A 148 14.77 4.80 -24.85
CA ARG A 148 13.70 5.56 -25.49
C ARG A 148 13.73 7.04 -25.10
N ILE A 149 14.03 7.34 -23.83
CA ILE A 149 14.11 8.71 -23.31
C ILE A 149 15.38 9.43 -23.81
N ALA A 150 16.52 8.73 -23.81
CA ALA A 150 17.82 9.30 -24.21
C ALA A 150 18.03 9.37 -25.73
N GLY A 151 17.25 8.60 -26.50
CA GLY A 151 17.45 8.39 -27.94
C GLY A 151 18.37 7.21 -28.23
N ILE A 152 18.06 6.46 -29.30
CA ILE A 152 18.74 5.22 -29.68
C ILE A 152 20.24 5.43 -29.96
N ASP A 153 20.61 6.60 -30.49
CA ASP A 153 22.01 6.93 -30.81
C ASP A 153 22.90 6.98 -29.55
N ASN A 154 22.30 7.17 -28.36
CA ASN A 154 22.98 7.27 -27.08
C ASN A 154 22.93 5.96 -26.27
N GLU A 155 22.46 4.84 -26.84
CA GLU A 155 22.22 3.58 -26.13
C GLU A 155 23.42 3.12 -25.28
N ASN A 156 24.59 2.99 -25.88
CA ASN A 156 25.77 2.49 -25.16
C ASN A 156 26.19 3.41 -24.02
N GLN A 157 26.12 4.73 -24.24
CA GLN A 157 26.48 5.71 -23.21
C GLN A 157 25.49 5.66 -22.05
N VAL A 158 24.18 5.70 -22.33
CA VAL A 158 23.16 5.77 -21.28
C VAL A 158 23.08 4.49 -20.46
N LEU A 159 23.32 3.32 -21.08
CA LEU A 159 23.36 2.04 -20.36
C LEU A 159 24.59 1.92 -19.46
N ASN A 160 25.75 2.43 -19.91
CA ASN A 160 26.96 2.48 -19.08
C ASN A 160 26.77 3.42 -17.89
N GLU A 161 26.25 4.62 -18.11
CA GLU A 161 25.95 5.59 -17.05
C GLU A 161 24.93 5.04 -16.03
N LEU A 162 23.90 4.35 -16.51
CA LEU A 162 22.93 3.68 -15.64
C LEU A 162 23.60 2.58 -14.80
N ALA A 163 24.46 1.76 -15.39
CA ALA A 163 25.19 0.72 -14.67
C ALA A 163 26.09 1.32 -13.58
N GLU A 164 26.87 2.36 -13.90
CA GLU A 164 27.71 3.08 -12.95
C GLU A 164 26.90 3.69 -11.79
N TYR A 165 25.77 4.31 -12.11
CA TYR A 165 24.84 4.87 -11.13
C TYR A 165 24.31 3.82 -10.14
N LEU A 166 23.92 2.64 -10.65
CA LEU A 166 23.39 1.53 -9.85
C LEU A 166 24.48 0.86 -9.00
N GLU A 167 25.67 0.67 -9.57
CA GLU A 167 26.84 0.08 -8.89
C GLU A 167 27.51 1.05 -7.92
N LYS A 168 27.13 2.33 -7.94
CA LYS A 168 27.74 3.41 -7.15
C LYS A 168 29.23 3.58 -7.48
N SER A 169 29.60 3.33 -8.73
CA SER A 169 30.97 3.44 -9.26
C SER A 169 31.15 4.74 -10.07
N GLU A 170 32.38 5.25 -10.09
CA GLU A 170 32.86 6.45 -10.82
C GLU A 170 31.92 7.70 -10.84
N GLY A 171 31.86 8.44 -11.96
CA GLY A 171 31.48 9.87 -12.10
C GLY A 171 30.10 10.30 -11.55
N PHE A 172 29.23 9.35 -11.21
CA PHE A 172 27.98 9.57 -10.48
C PHE A 172 28.15 9.76 -8.96
N ALA A 173 29.40 9.77 -8.46
CA ALA A 173 29.79 10.04 -7.09
C ALA A 173 29.39 11.46 -6.63
N LYS A 174 28.10 11.70 -6.38
CA LYS A 174 27.43 12.78 -5.63
C LYS A 174 27.72 14.24 -6.02
N ASN A 175 28.91 14.58 -6.52
CA ASN A 175 29.46 15.92 -6.58
C ASN A 175 29.19 16.63 -7.92
N TYR A 176 29.03 15.90 -9.03
CA TYR A 176 28.87 16.49 -10.37
C TYR A 176 27.42 16.70 -10.80
N LEU A 177 26.51 15.77 -10.48
CA LEU A 177 25.08 15.90 -10.81
C LEU A 177 24.32 16.71 -9.75
N TRP A 178 24.55 16.47 -8.45
CA TRP A 178 23.57 16.83 -7.42
C TRP A 178 23.85 18.12 -6.64
N ASN A 179 25.02 18.74 -6.80
CA ASN A 179 25.32 20.02 -6.14
C ASN A 179 24.59 21.22 -6.77
N ASN A 180 23.98 21.08 -7.94
CA ASN A 180 23.38 22.19 -8.70
C ASN A 180 21.87 22.06 -9.00
N PHE A 181 21.15 21.07 -8.45
CA PHE A 181 19.69 20.99 -8.65
C PHE A 181 18.94 21.94 -7.70
N THR A 182 19.01 23.25 -7.97
CA THR A 182 17.90 24.18 -7.74
C THR A 182 16.98 24.21 -8.97
N LEU A 183 16.69 23.05 -9.55
CA LEU A 183 15.72 22.98 -10.65
C LEU A 183 14.34 22.76 -10.07
N LYS A 184 13.46 23.73 -10.35
CA LYS A 184 12.01 23.58 -10.18
C LYS A 184 11.57 22.29 -10.85
N PRO A 185 10.60 21.55 -10.28
CA PRO A 185 10.12 20.31 -10.86
C PRO A 185 9.72 20.55 -12.32
N LEU A 186 10.06 19.59 -13.18
CA LEU A 186 9.52 19.51 -14.54
C LEU A 186 8.00 19.43 -14.40
N ASN A 187 7.33 20.54 -14.73
CA ASN A 187 5.90 20.50 -15.03
C ASN A 187 5.75 19.73 -16.34
N TRP A 188 4.93 18.69 -16.30
CA TRP A 188 4.52 17.89 -17.45
C TRP A 188 3.89 18.75 -18.53
#